data_AF-A0A2C8FEU8-F1
#
_entry.id   AF-A0A2C8FEU8-F1
#
_cell.length_a   1.000
_cell.length_b   1.000
_cell.length_c   1.000
_cell.angle_alpha   90.00
_cell.angle_beta   90.00
_cell.angle_gamma   90.00
#
_symmetry.space_group_name_H-M   'P 1'
#
loop_
_entity.id
_entity.type
_entity.pdbx_description
1 polymer ?
#
loop_
_entity_poly.entity_id
_entity_poly.type
_entity_poly.pdbx_seq_one_letter_code
_entity_poly.pdbx_strand_id
1 'polypeptide(L)'
;MTDKQIKLWAWLCRQGPKTVLATFAALKIDTNDFFSVVGSMKHDLEKTTSRKLKVAKPLDELGKIHELRFDRMKKVKKAKRAKKARAIERQYWAIVGLREKGASWNDIVSYLSRYHKLKVTREYLHKVMSQLADKYGDANENA
;
A
#
# COMPACT_ATOMS: atom_id res chain seq x y z
N MET A 1 -6.49 13.20 -31.80
CA MET A 1 -5.40 13.81 -32.58
C MET A 1 -4.38 12.74 -32.91
N THR A 2 -3.93 12.68 -34.16
CA THR A 2 -2.89 11.74 -34.60
C THR A 2 -1.50 12.26 -34.24
N ASP A 3 -0.51 11.37 -34.10
CA ASP A 3 0.88 11.74 -33.73
C ASP A 3 1.50 12.78 -34.69
N LYS A 4 1.11 12.72 -35.98
CA LYS A 4 1.48 13.71 -36.99
C LYS A 4 0.92 15.11 -36.70
N GLN A 5 -0.32 15.19 -36.22
CA GLN A 5 -0.94 16.47 -35.84
C GLN A 5 -0.25 17.07 -34.60
N ILE A 6 0.14 16.23 -33.63
CA ILE A 6 0.83 16.68 -32.41
C ILE A 6 2.20 17.28 -32.75
N LYS A 7 2.98 16.62 -33.61
CA LYS A 7 4.30 17.10 -34.06
C LYS A 7 4.20 18.39 -34.88
N LEU A 8 3.21 18.48 -35.77
CA LEU A 8 2.93 19.70 -36.53
C LEU A 8 2.58 20.87 -35.60
N TRP A 9 1.75 20.61 -34.58
CA TRP A 9 1.39 21.61 -33.57
C TRP A 9 2.58 22.06 -32.71
N ALA A 10 3.41 21.13 -32.25
CA ALA A 10 4.60 21.46 -31.47
C ALA A 10 5.60 22.31 -32.28
N TRP A 11 5.69 22.07 -33.58
CA TRP A 11 6.49 22.88 -34.49
C TRP A 11 5.87 24.26 -34.70
N LEU A 12 4.55 24.36 -34.92
CA LEU A 12 3.83 25.64 -35.08
C LEU A 12 3.94 26.54 -33.84
N CYS A 13 3.84 25.99 -32.63
CA CYS A 13 3.98 26.76 -31.39
C CYS A 13 5.40 27.32 -31.16
N ARG A 14 6.42 26.86 -31.90
CA ARG A 14 7.78 27.43 -31.89
C ARG A 14 7.97 28.55 -32.91
N GLN A 15 7.04 28.70 -33.85
CA GLN A 15 7.12 29.71 -34.89
C GLN A 15 6.47 31.02 -34.43
N GLY A 16 6.96 32.14 -34.97
CA GLY A 16 6.35 33.44 -34.74
C GLY A 16 4.96 33.55 -35.39
N PRO A 17 4.09 34.46 -34.90
CA PRO A 17 2.70 34.55 -35.36
C PRO A 17 2.56 34.79 -36.88
N LYS A 18 3.54 35.46 -37.51
CA LYS A 18 3.54 35.71 -38.96
C LYS A 18 3.74 34.45 -39.81
N THR A 19 4.63 33.55 -39.39
CA THR A 19 4.91 32.28 -40.11
C THR A 19 3.79 31.27 -39.95
N VAL A 20 3.13 31.28 -38.78
CA VAL A 20 1.93 30.49 -38.51
C VAL A 20 0.80 30.95 -39.43
N LEU A 21 0.45 32.24 -39.45
CA LEU A 21 -0.62 32.76 -40.30
C LEU A 21 -0.40 32.50 -41.80
N ALA A 22 0.85 32.61 -42.28
CA ALA A 22 1.19 32.32 -43.68
C ALA A 22 1.01 30.84 -44.06
N THR A 23 1.33 29.90 -43.16
CA THR A 23 1.13 28.47 -43.39
C THR A 23 -0.35 28.08 -43.35
N PHE A 24 -1.14 28.68 -42.46
CA PHE A 24 -2.59 28.50 -42.41
C PHE A 24 -3.29 29.07 -43.67
N ALA A 25 -2.86 30.24 -44.14
CA ALA A 25 -3.35 30.84 -45.38
C ALA A 25 -3.02 29.97 -46.61
N ALA A 26 -1.81 29.41 -46.68
CA ALA A 26 -1.40 28.50 -47.75
C ALA A 26 -2.18 27.17 -47.74
N LEU A 27 -2.58 26.68 -46.56
CA LEU A 27 -3.36 25.46 -46.39
C LEU A 27 -4.89 25.68 -46.51
N LYS A 28 -5.34 26.92 -46.77
CA LYS A 28 -6.77 27.31 -46.85
C LYS A 28 -7.58 26.84 -45.63
N ILE A 29 -6.96 26.82 -44.45
CA ILE A 29 -7.64 26.44 -43.22
C ILE A 29 -8.41 27.66 -42.70
N ASP A 30 -9.70 27.50 -42.40
CA ASP A 30 -10.53 28.57 -41.85
C ASP A 30 -9.97 29.04 -40.50
N THR A 31 -9.79 30.36 -40.36
CA THR A 31 -9.26 30.97 -39.15
C THR A 31 -10.18 30.77 -37.96
N ASN A 32 -11.50 30.61 -38.18
CA ASN A 32 -12.46 30.30 -37.12
C ASN A 32 -12.25 28.90 -36.51
N ASP A 33 -11.88 27.91 -37.33
CA ASP A 33 -11.58 26.55 -36.85
C ASP A 33 -10.31 26.52 -36.01
N PHE A 34 -9.33 27.38 -36.32
CA PHE A 34 -8.14 27.50 -35.50
C PHE A 34 -8.44 28.07 -34.11
N PHE A 35 -9.20 29.17 -34.03
CA PHE A 35 -9.53 29.79 -32.74
C PHE A 35 -10.41 28.90 -31.87
N SER A 36 -11.29 28.09 -32.47
CA SER A 36 -12.11 27.11 -31.72
C SER A 36 -11.25 26.02 -31.07
N VAL A 37 -10.28 25.48 -31.83
CA VAL A 37 -9.33 24.46 -31.34
C VAL A 37 -8.44 25.05 -30.26
N VAL A 38 -7.87 26.24 -30.46
CA VAL A 38 -7.05 26.93 -29.45
C VAL A 38 -7.86 27.24 -28.18
N GLY A 39 -9.12 27.66 -28.32
CA GLY A 39 -10.05 27.89 -27.21
C GLY A 39 -10.30 26.62 -26.39
N SER A 40 -10.57 25.49 -27.05
CA SER A 40 -10.76 24.19 -26.36
C SER A 40 -9.50 23.72 -25.64
N MET A 41 -8.33 23.96 -26.22
CA MET A 41 -7.03 23.58 -25.64
C MET A 41 -6.71 24.38 -24.37
N LYS A 42 -7.01 25.69 -24.35
CA LYS A 42 -6.84 26.52 -23.16
C LYS A 42 -7.67 25.99 -21.99
N HIS A 43 -8.93 25.62 -22.25
CA HIS A 43 -9.83 25.08 -21.24
C HIS A 43 -9.39 23.69 -20.74
N ASP A 44 -8.85 22.83 -21.61
CA ASP A 44 -8.29 21.54 -21.19
C ASP A 44 -7.01 21.69 -20.36
N LEU A 45 -6.16 22.67 -20.69
CA LEU A 45 -4.98 22.98 -19.89
C LEU A 45 -5.38 23.47 -18.49
N GLU A 46 -6.36 24.38 -18.38
CA GLU A 46 -6.89 24.87 -17.10
C GLU A 46 -7.54 23.76 -16.26
N LYS A 47 -8.20 22.78 -16.89
CA LYS A 47 -8.72 21.59 -16.20
C LYS A 47 -7.61 20.69 -15.66
N THR A 48 -6.53 20.48 -16.43
CA THR A 48 -5.42 19.61 -16.01
C THR A 48 -4.59 20.23 -14.90
N THR A 49 -4.33 21.54 -14.91
CA THR A 49 -3.66 22.25 -13.82
C THR A 49 -4.50 22.23 -12.54
N SER A 50 -5.81 22.48 -12.66
CA SER A 50 -6.76 22.38 -11.54
C SER A 50 -6.83 20.97 -10.94
N ARG A 51 -6.75 19.91 -11.74
CA ARG A 51 -6.69 18.52 -11.24
C ARG A 51 -5.38 18.21 -10.53
N LYS A 52 -4.24 18.70 -11.03
CA LYS A 52 -2.93 18.49 -10.39
C LYS A 52 -2.86 19.19 -9.02
N LEU A 53 -3.45 20.38 -8.90
CA LEU A 53 -3.55 21.11 -7.63
C LEU A 53 -4.46 20.42 -6.61
N LYS A 54 -5.52 19.72 -7.04
CA LYS A 54 -6.39 18.92 -6.14
C LYS A 54 -5.71 17.67 -5.55
N VAL A 55 -4.61 17.19 -6.13
CA VAL A 55 -3.85 16.04 -5.62
C VAL A 55 -2.84 16.46 -4.55
N ALA A 56 -2.42 17.72 -4.54
CA ALA A 56 -1.65 18.32 -3.46
C ALA A 56 -2.60 18.61 -2.29
N LYS A 57 -2.87 17.59 -1.47
CA LYS A 57 -3.53 17.81 -0.18
C LYS A 57 -2.69 18.81 0.63
N PRO A 58 -3.32 19.76 1.34
CA PRO A 58 -2.58 20.66 2.23
C PRO A 58 -1.78 19.83 3.23
N LEU A 59 -0.56 20.28 3.57
CA LEU A 59 0.38 19.55 4.45
C LEU A 59 -0.28 19.08 5.77
N ASP A 60 -1.23 19.87 6.27
CA ASP A 60 -2.00 19.59 7.48
C ASP A 60 -2.92 18.36 7.36
N GLU A 61 -3.53 18.13 6.19
CA GLU A 61 -4.31 16.92 5.92
C GLU A 61 -3.44 15.67 5.79
N LEU A 62 -2.22 15.83 5.24
CA LEU A 62 -1.24 14.76 5.20
C LEU A 62 -0.84 14.34 6.62
N GLY A 63 -0.54 15.30 7.51
CA GLY A 63 -0.23 15.04 8.92
C GLY A 63 -1.30 14.20 9.62
N LYS A 64 -2.57 14.61 9.50
CA LYS A 64 -3.72 13.89 10.08
C LYS A 64 -3.88 12.47 9.51
N ILE A 65 -3.63 12.26 8.22
CA ILE A 65 -3.65 10.91 7.61
C ILE A 65 -2.51 10.04 8.15
N HIS A 66 -1.32 10.62 8.37
CA HIS A 66 -0.18 9.90 8.92
C HIS A 66 -0.43 9.47 10.38
N GLU A 67 -1.00 10.33 11.21
CA GLU A 67 -1.39 10.00 12.58
C GLU A 67 -2.45 8.89 12.61
N LEU A 68 -3.51 9.00 11.80
CA LEU A 68 -4.53 7.95 11.68
C LEU A 68 -3.94 6.60 11.25
N ARG A 69 -2.98 6.60 10.33
CA ARG A 69 -2.27 5.37 9.90
C ARG A 69 -1.43 4.80 11.04
N PHE A 70 -0.74 5.64 11.81
CA PHE A 70 0.06 5.23 12.95
C PHE A 70 -0.78 4.59 14.06
N ASP A 71 -1.93 5.18 14.38
CA ASP A 71 -2.87 4.63 15.35
C ASP A 71 -3.45 3.29 14.91
N ARG A 72 -3.78 3.15 13.62
CA ARG A 72 -4.22 1.87 13.05
C ARG A 72 -3.12 0.81 13.15
N MET A 73 -1.85 1.16 12.89
CA MET A 73 -0.72 0.23 13.03
C MET A 73 -0.56 -0.29 14.46
N LYS A 74 -0.70 0.58 15.48
CA LYS A 74 -0.61 0.18 16.89
C LYS A 74 -1.73 -0.81 17.27
N LYS A 75 -2.96 -0.57 16.81
CA LYS A 75 -4.14 -1.40 17.14
C LYS A 75 -4.09 -2.79 16.49
N VAL A 76 -3.71 -2.89 15.22
CA VAL A 76 -3.71 -4.16 14.47
C VAL A 76 -2.71 -5.18 15.02
N LYS A 77 -1.55 -4.75 15.51
CA LYS A 77 -0.50 -5.66 16.01
C LYS A 77 -0.92 -6.39 17.29
N LYS A 78 -1.67 -5.75 18.19
CA LYS A 78 -2.09 -6.36 19.46
C LYS A 78 -3.09 -7.50 19.25
N ALA A 79 -4.12 -7.28 18.41
CA ALA A 79 -5.15 -8.29 18.12
C ALA A 79 -4.59 -9.55 17.42
N LYS A 80 -3.72 -9.37 16.41
CA LYS A 80 -3.12 -10.51 15.69
C LYS A 80 -2.17 -11.34 16.57
N ARG A 81 -1.38 -10.68 17.42
CA ARG A 81 -0.50 -11.36 18.41
C ARG A 81 -1.33 -12.16 19.41
N ALA A 82 -2.44 -11.61 19.91
CA ALA A 82 -3.34 -12.34 20.80
C ALA A 82 -3.96 -13.57 20.12
N LYS A 83 -4.37 -13.49 18.85
CA LYS A 83 -4.94 -14.64 18.13
C LYS A 83 -3.93 -15.78 17.97
N LYS A 84 -2.66 -15.47 17.61
CA LYS A 84 -1.61 -16.49 17.48
C LYS A 84 -1.22 -17.10 18.82
N ALA A 85 -1.06 -16.27 19.87
CA ALA A 85 -0.77 -16.74 21.22
C ALA A 85 -1.86 -17.69 21.73
N ARG A 86 -3.13 -17.33 21.59
CA ARG A 86 -4.27 -18.22 21.94
C ARG A 86 -4.27 -19.53 21.15
N ALA A 87 -3.82 -19.50 19.90
CA ALA A 87 -3.74 -20.71 19.09
C ALA A 87 -2.61 -21.65 19.55
N ILE A 88 -1.48 -21.09 19.99
CA ILE A 88 -0.40 -21.85 20.64
C ILE A 88 -0.87 -22.39 21.99
N GLU A 89 -1.56 -21.58 22.80
CA GLU A 89 -2.11 -21.96 24.10
C GLU A 89 -3.04 -23.17 24.02
N ARG A 90 -3.93 -23.22 23.00
CA ARG A 90 -4.77 -24.41 22.75
C ARG A 90 -3.99 -25.69 22.48
N GLN A 91 -2.75 -25.57 22.00
CA GLN A 91 -1.88 -26.70 21.69
C GLN A 91 -0.79 -26.90 22.76
N TYR A 92 -0.90 -26.22 23.91
CA TYR A 92 0.13 -26.23 24.94
C TYR A 92 0.54 -27.64 25.36
N TRP A 93 -0.43 -28.48 25.75
CA TRP A 93 -0.17 -29.86 26.17
C TRP A 93 0.43 -30.73 25.07
N ALA A 94 -0.01 -30.56 23.82
CA ALA A 94 0.58 -31.27 22.69
C ALA A 94 2.04 -30.86 22.47
N ILE A 95 2.35 -29.57 22.62
CA ILE A 95 3.71 -29.04 22.51
C ILE A 95 4.59 -29.59 23.63
N VAL A 96 4.10 -29.60 24.89
CA VAL A 96 4.82 -30.17 26.04
C VAL A 96 5.10 -31.65 25.83
N GLY A 97 4.09 -32.44 25.46
CA GLY A 97 4.29 -33.87 25.19
C GLY A 97 5.24 -34.16 24.02
N LEU A 98 5.31 -33.27 23.01
CA LEU A 98 6.33 -33.36 21.96
C LEU A 98 7.74 -33.03 22.47
N ARG A 99 7.86 -32.05 23.39
CA ARG A 99 9.15 -31.70 24.02
C ARG A 99 9.67 -32.84 24.89
N GLU A 100 8.80 -33.49 25.66
CA GLU A 100 9.16 -34.65 26.50
C GLU A 100 9.63 -35.84 25.66
N LYS A 101 9.05 -36.03 24.47
CA LYS A 101 9.51 -37.02 23.48
C LYS A 101 10.83 -36.66 22.78
N GLY A 102 11.46 -35.54 23.17
CA GLY A 102 12.74 -35.11 22.62
C GLY A 102 12.66 -34.27 21.34
N ALA A 103 11.48 -33.83 20.91
CA ALA A 103 11.36 -33.02 19.69
C ALA A 103 12.04 -31.64 19.88
N SER A 104 12.80 -31.20 18.87
CA SER A 104 13.40 -29.87 18.90
C SER A 104 12.34 -28.79 18.67
N TRP A 105 12.64 -27.55 19.05
CA TRP A 105 11.73 -26.42 18.79
C TRP A 105 11.47 -26.21 17.29
N ASN A 106 12.42 -26.55 16.42
CA ASN A 106 12.23 -26.48 14.97
C ASN A 106 11.27 -27.55 14.46
N ASP A 107 11.31 -28.75 15.04
CA ASP A 107 10.37 -29.82 14.72
C ASP A 107 8.96 -29.44 15.14
N ILE A 108 8.82 -28.80 16.30
CA ILE A 108 7.52 -28.32 16.79
C ILE A 108 6.99 -27.18 15.92
N VAL A 109 7.82 -26.24 15.49
CA VAL A 109 7.41 -25.21 14.52
C VAL A 109 6.93 -25.86 13.21
N SER A 110 7.64 -26.88 12.74
CA SER A 110 7.26 -27.64 11.55
C SER A 110 5.94 -28.39 11.74
N TYR A 111 5.75 -29.02 12.89
CA TYR A 111 4.51 -29.68 13.29
C TYR A 111 3.32 -28.70 13.32
N LEU A 112 3.47 -27.55 13.98
CA LEU A 112 2.43 -26.52 14.06
C LEU A 112 2.08 -25.95 12.68
N SER A 113 3.07 -25.79 11.81
CA SER A 113 2.85 -25.35 10.43
C SER A 113 2.08 -26.40 9.61
N ARG A 114 2.47 -27.68 9.70
CA ARG A 114 1.89 -28.78 8.91
C ARG A 114 0.47 -29.16 9.36
N TYR A 115 0.28 -29.38 10.65
CA TYR A 115 -0.97 -29.96 11.17
C TYR A 115 -1.97 -28.91 11.64
N HIS A 116 -1.48 -27.77 12.14
CA HIS A 116 -2.34 -26.72 12.73
C HIS A 116 -2.44 -25.48 11.85
N LYS A 117 -1.76 -25.45 10.69
CA LYS A 117 -1.65 -24.28 9.78
C LYS A 117 -1.17 -23.01 10.52
N LEU A 118 -0.40 -23.19 11.59
CA LEU A 118 0.13 -22.12 12.43
C LEU A 118 1.57 -21.79 12.04
N LYS A 119 1.73 -20.78 11.19
CA LYS A 119 3.05 -20.23 10.84
C LYS A 119 3.56 -19.31 11.94
N VAL A 120 4.52 -19.80 12.71
CA VAL A 120 5.19 -19.12 13.83
C VAL A 120 6.71 -19.28 13.71
N THR A 121 7.46 -18.30 14.20
CA THR A 121 8.92 -18.44 14.30
C THR A 121 9.29 -19.15 15.59
N ARG A 122 10.48 -19.77 15.62
CA ARG A 122 11.01 -20.47 16.80
C ARG A 122 11.06 -19.56 18.02
N GLU A 123 11.56 -18.34 17.85
CA GLU A 123 11.73 -17.36 18.94
C GLU A 123 10.38 -16.93 19.51
N TYR A 124 9.39 -16.75 18.63
CA TYR A 124 8.04 -16.40 19.05
C TYR A 124 7.36 -17.54 19.80
N LEU A 125 7.52 -18.78 19.32
CA LEU A 125 7.01 -19.96 20.00
C LEU A 125 7.64 -20.09 21.39
N HIS A 126 8.95 -19.95 21.50
CA HIS A 126 9.67 -20.02 22.77
C HIS A 126 9.18 -18.95 23.77
N LYS A 127 9.03 -17.71 23.30
CA LYS A 127 8.52 -16.61 24.12
C LYS A 127 7.11 -16.90 24.65
N VAL A 128 6.20 -17.36 23.79
CA VAL A 128 4.81 -17.65 24.21
C VAL A 128 4.79 -18.85 25.17
N MET A 129 5.57 -19.89 24.89
CA MET A 129 5.64 -21.07 25.76
C MET A 129 6.21 -20.73 27.15
N SER A 130 7.21 -19.86 27.25
CA SER A 130 7.71 -19.37 28.55
C SER A 130 6.61 -18.65 29.34
N GLN A 131 5.86 -17.75 28.70
CA GLN A 131 4.75 -17.04 29.36
C GLN A 131 3.60 -17.97 29.79
N LEU A 132 3.39 -19.05 29.05
CA LEU A 132 2.37 -20.05 29.39
C LEU A 132 2.87 -21.01 30.47
N ALA A 133 4.17 -21.32 30.51
CA ALA A 133 4.77 -22.14 31.54
C ALA A 133 4.62 -21.49 32.92
N ASP A 134 4.82 -20.18 33.02
CA ASP A 134 4.55 -19.43 34.28
C ASP A 134 3.07 -19.58 34.68
N LYS A 135 2.15 -19.40 33.72
CA LYS A 135 0.70 -19.47 33.96
C LYS A 135 0.18 -20.85 34.36
N TYR A 136 0.71 -21.92 33.76
CA TYR A 136 0.26 -23.30 33.99
C TYR A 136 1.13 -24.07 34.99
N GLY A 137 2.35 -23.61 35.27
CA GLY A 137 3.23 -24.13 36.31
C GLY A 137 2.69 -23.82 37.71
N ASP A 138 2.26 -22.58 37.95
CA ASP A 138 1.60 -22.16 39.19
C ASP A 138 0.29 -22.93 39.47
N ALA A 139 -0.35 -23.44 38.41
CA ALA A 139 -1.59 -24.21 38.49
C ALA A 139 -1.37 -25.68 38.88
N ASN A 140 -0.14 -26.20 38.79
CA ASN A 140 0.17 -27.61 39.05
C ASN A 140 0.77 -27.85 40.45
N GLU A 141 1.14 -26.79 41.18
CA GLU A 141 1.56 -26.88 42.60
C GLU A 141 0.39 -26.84 43.59
N ASN A 142 -0.85 -26.70 43.11
CA ASN A 142 -2.07 -26.62 43.92
C ASN A 142 -3.08 -27.76 43.64
N ALA A 143 -2.63 -28.89 43.06
CA ALA A 143 -3.45 -30.06 42.77
C ALA A 143 -2.95 -31.29 43.53
#